data_AF-A0A075JYZ9-F1
#
_entry.id   AF-A0A075JYZ9-F1
#
_cell.length_a   1.000
_cell.length_b   1.000
_cell.length_c   1.000
_cell.angle_alpha   90.00
_cell.angle_beta   90.00
_cell.angle_gamma   90.00
#
_symmetry.space_group_name_H-M   'P 1'
#
loop_
_entity.id
_entity.type
_entity.pdbx_description
1 polymer ?
#
loop_
_entity_poly.entity_id
_entity_poly.type
_entity_poly.pdbx_seq_one_letter_code
_entity_poly.pdbx_strand_id
1 'polypeptide(L)'
;MNTYRLLNIIGFGSILLVIVYFVAYARDYSKEKIISGLVFYFAATVIYFLFVFLYHKSNLGQKITLYGLSAIALVLIYLLLG
;
A
#
# COMPACT_ATOMS: atom_id res chain seq x y z
N MET A 1 -1.73 1.98 -22.50
CA MET A 1 -2.53 1.56 -21.32
C MET A 1 -2.71 2.78 -20.41
N ASN A 2 -3.93 3.09 -19.95
CA ASN A 2 -4.17 4.26 -19.09
C ASN A 2 -3.48 4.08 -17.73
N THR A 3 -2.74 5.08 -17.24
CA THR A 3 -2.03 5.08 -15.96
C THR A 3 -2.94 4.72 -14.79
N TYR A 4 -4.16 5.25 -14.76
CA TYR A 4 -5.17 4.89 -13.75
C TYR A 4 -5.45 3.39 -13.71
N ARG A 5 -5.60 2.78 -14.89
CA ARG A 5 -5.89 1.35 -15.04
C ARG A 5 -4.68 0.50 -14.65
N LEU A 6 -3.46 0.93 -15.01
CA LEU A 6 -2.22 0.27 -14.62
C LEU A 6 -2.04 0.27 -13.10
N LEU A 7 -2.25 1.40 -12.43
CA LEU A 7 -2.12 1.51 -10.98
C LEU A 7 -3.15 0.64 -10.25
N ASN A 8 -4.39 0.61 -10.71
CA ASN A 8 -5.39 -0.29 -10.13
C ASN A 8 -5.01 -1.77 -10.30
N ILE A 9 -4.51 -2.18 -11.47
CA ILE A 9 -4.03 -3.55 -11.70
C ILE A 9 -2.88 -3.89 -10.75
N ILE A 10 -1.92 -2.98 -10.58
CA ILE A 10 -0.82 -3.15 -9.61
C ILE A 10 -1.40 -3.36 -8.22
N GLY A 11 -2.28 -2.47 -7.74
CA GLY A 11 -2.89 -2.60 -6.41
C GLY A 11 -3.60 -3.94 -6.20
N PHE A 12 -4.39 -4.41 -7.17
CA PHE A 12 -5.03 -5.72 -7.10
C PHE A 12 -4.02 -6.88 -7.13
N GLY A 13 -2.99 -6.80 -7.98
CA GLY A 13 -1.91 -7.78 -8.03
C GLY A 13 -1.16 -7.86 -6.70
N SER A 14 -0.94 -6.72 -6.06
CA SER A 14 -0.29 -6.62 -4.74
C SER A 14 -1.10 -7.32 -3.64
N ILE A 15 -2.43 -7.14 -3.62
CA ILE A 15 -3.33 -7.89 -2.70
C ILE A 15 -3.18 -9.40 -2.89
N LEU A 16 -3.24 -9.88 -4.14
CA LEU A 16 -3.13 -11.31 -4.42
C LEU A 16 -1.77 -11.87 -3.98
N LEU A 17 -0.68 -11.14 -4.24
CA LEU A 17 0.66 -11.53 -3.82
C LEU A 17 0.78 -11.66 -2.30
N VAL A 18 0.16 -10.75 -1.53
CA VAL A 18 0.20 -10.82 -0.07
C VAL A 18 -0.64 -11.97 0.48
N ILE A 19 -1.80 -12.24 -0.10
CA ILE A 19 -2.58 -13.43 0.26
C ILE A 19 -1.75 -14.69 0.02
N VAL A 20 -1.11 -14.80 -1.14
CA VAL A 20 -0.23 -15.94 -1.47
C VAL A 20 0.94 -16.03 -0.49
N TYR A 21 1.57 -14.91 -0.14
CA TYR A 21 2.67 -14.87 0.84
C TYR A 21 2.23 -15.42 2.19
N PHE A 22 1.14 -14.90 2.76
CA PHE A 22 0.68 -15.37 4.07
C PHE A 22 0.18 -16.82 4.06
N VAL A 23 -0.37 -17.30 2.94
CA VAL A 23 -0.75 -18.70 2.79
C VAL A 23 0.47 -19.61 2.70
N ALA A 24 1.48 -19.24 1.90
CA ALA A 24 2.70 -20.02 1.72
C ALA A 24 3.53 -20.15 3.00
N TYR A 25 3.63 -19.06 3.77
CA TYR A 25 4.43 -19.00 5.00
C TYR A 25 3.57 -19.09 6.27
N ALA A 26 2.32 -19.54 6.18
CA ALA A 26 1.39 -19.62 7.31
C ALA A 26 1.92 -20.46 8.48
N ARG A 27 2.80 -21.43 8.20
CA ARG A 27 3.41 -22.31 9.21
C ARG A 27 4.59 -21.66 9.93
N ASP A 28 5.22 -20.66 9.33
CA ASP A 28 6.44 -20.01 9.83
C ASP A 28 6.13 -18.79 10.71
N TYR A 29 4.89 -18.31 10.71
CA TYR A 29 4.43 -17.17 11.49
C TYR A 29 3.42 -17.56 12.57
N SER A 30 3.51 -16.91 13.73
CA SER A 30 2.44 -17.00 14.73
C SER A 30 1.15 -16.37 14.17
N LYS A 31 0.01 -16.87 14.62
CA LYS A 31 -1.32 -16.34 14.23
C LYS A 31 -1.41 -14.83 14.43
N GLU A 32 -0.86 -14.32 15.52
CA GLU A 32 -0.82 -12.89 15.84
C GLU A 32 -0.03 -12.07 14.81
N LYS A 33 1.14 -12.56 14.38
CA LYS A 33 1.94 -11.90 13.35
C LYS A 33 1.23 -11.88 12.00
N ILE A 34 0.54 -12.97 11.65
CA ILE A 34 -0.26 -13.06 10.42
C ILE A 34 -1.39 -12.03 10.45
N ILE A 35 -2.16 -11.98 11.54
CA ILE A 35 -3.29 -11.03 11.69
C ILE A 35 -2.78 -9.59 11.64
N SER A 36 -1.73 -9.26 12.40
CA SER A 36 -1.16 -7.91 12.42
C SER A 36 -0.65 -7.49 11.04
N GLY A 37 0.06 -8.38 10.34
CA GLY A 37 0.56 -8.13 8.99
C GLY A 37 -0.56 -7.92 7.97
N LEU A 38 -1.62 -8.73 8.02
CA LEU A 38 -2.80 -8.57 7.16
C LEU A 38 -3.53 -7.25 7.41
N VAL A 39 -3.73 -6.87 8.68
CA VAL A 39 -4.38 -5.60 9.05
C VAL A 39 -3.56 -4.41 8.55
N PHE A 40 -2.24 -4.44 8.77
CA PHE A 40 -1.34 -3.41 8.27
C PHE A 40 -1.40 -3.29 6.75
N TYR A 41 -1.33 -4.43 6.05
CA TYR A 41 -1.36 -4.45 4.60
C TYR A 41 -2.69 -3.97 4.02
N PHE A 42 -3.81 -4.33 4.67
CA PHE A 42 -5.13 -3.86 4.28
C PHE A 42 -5.25 -2.34 4.43
N ALA A 43 -4.77 -1.77 5.55
CA ALA A 43 -4.74 -0.33 5.75
C ALA A 43 -3.88 0.38 4.68
N ALA A 44 -2.69 -0.16 4.39
CA ALA A 44 -1.80 0.36 3.34
C ALA A 44 -2.45 0.31 1.95
N THR A 45 -3.18 -0.76 1.65
CA THR A 45 -3.93 -0.94 0.39
C THR A 45 -5.04 0.10 0.24
N VAL A 46 -5.81 0.36 1.30
CA VAL A 46 -6.84 1.40 1.29
C VAL A 46 -6.23 2.78 1.02
N ILE A 47 -5.13 3.11 1.69
CA ILE A 47 -4.39 4.38 1.47
C ILE A 47 -3.89 4.47 0.03
N TYR A 48 -3.36 3.38 -0.52
CA TYR A 48 -2.92 3.33 -1.91
C TYR A 48 -4.05 3.66 -2.89
N PHE A 49 -5.19 2.98 -2.80
CA PHE A 49 -6.31 3.25 -3.71
C PHE A 49 -6.90 4.65 -3.53
N LEU A 50 -6.92 5.16 -2.29
CA LEU A 50 -7.29 6.55 -2.01
C LEU A 50 -6.36 7.53 -2.76
N PHE A 51 -5.05 7.30 -2.73
CA PHE A 51 -4.06 8.13 -3.42
C PHE A 51 -4.18 8.04 -4.94
N VAL A 52 -4.41 6.83 -5.48
CA VAL A 52 -4.66 6.63 -6.92
C VAL A 52 -5.92 7.38 -7.36
N PHE A 53 -6.99 7.30 -6.57
CA PHE A 53 -8.24 8.03 -6.82
C PHE A 53 -8.04 9.54 -6.77
N LEU A 54 -7.42 10.07 -5.71
CA LEU A 54 -7.19 11.52 -5.56
C LEU A 54 -6.29 12.07 -6.68
N TYR A 55 -5.24 11.33 -7.05
CA TYR A 55 -4.31 11.72 -8.10
C TYR A 55 -5.01 11.92 -9.47
N HIS A 56 -6.01 11.10 -9.78
CA HIS A 56 -6.75 11.21 -11.04
C HIS A 56 -7.96 12.14 -10.97
N LYS A 57 -8.39 12.55 -9.77
CA LYS A 57 -9.59 13.36 -9.59
C LYS A 57 -9.37 14.85 -9.85
N SER A 58 -8.26 15.43 -9.39
CA SER A 58 -8.01 16.87 -9.52
C SER A 58 -6.54 17.25 -9.32
N ASN A 59 -6.16 18.46 -9.75
CA ASN A 59 -4.83 19.03 -9.48
C ASN A 59 -4.53 19.15 -7.98
N LEU A 60 -5.54 19.45 -7.16
CA LEU A 60 -5.39 19.44 -5.71
C LEU A 60 -5.12 18.03 -5.19
N GLY A 61 -5.85 17.04 -5.70
CA GLY A 61 -5.65 15.62 -5.37
C GLY A 61 -4.26 15.12 -5.74
N GLN A 62 -3.71 15.53 -6.89
CA GLN A 62 -2.32 15.24 -7.25
C GLN A 62 -1.32 15.78 -6.23
N LYS A 63 -1.49 17.03 -5.79
CA LYS A 63 -0.63 17.63 -4.75
C LYS A 63 -0.73 16.89 -3.43
N ILE A 64 -1.95 16.55 -2.99
CA ILE A 64 -2.18 15.77 -1.77
C ILE A 64 -1.48 14.42 -1.86
N THR A 65 -1.65 13.69 -2.98
CA THR A 65 -0.99 12.40 -3.18
C THR A 65 0.54 12.53 -3.14
N LEU A 66 1.11 13.55 -3.78
CA LEU A 66 2.56 13.78 -3.77
C LEU A 66 3.08 14.13 -2.37
N TYR A 67 2.44 15.05 -1.64
CA TYR A 67 2.84 15.39 -0.28
C TYR A 67 2.67 14.21 0.68
N GLY A 68 1.59 13.43 0.53
CA GLY A 68 1.35 12.22 1.31
C GLY A 68 2.44 11.17 1.08
N LEU A 69 2.81 10.91 -0.18
CA LEU A 69 3.91 10.01 -0.52
C LEU A 69 5.25 10.49 0.04
N SER A 70 5.55 11.79 -0.08
CA SER A 70 6.77 12.36 0.48
C SER A 70 6.82 12.23 2.00
N ALA A 71 5.70 12.48 2.69
CA ALA A 71 5.62 12.31 4.14
C ALA A 71 5.84 10.85 4.56
N ILE A 72 5.22 9.89 3.87
CA ILE A 72 5.44 8.45 4.11
C ILE A 72 6.91 8.10 3.89
N ALA A 73 7.52 8.56 2.80
CA ALA A 73 8.93 8.30 2.51
C ALA A 73 9.86 8.86 3.60
N LEU A 74 9.61 10.09 4.08
CA LEU A 74 10.39 10.70 5.16
C LEU A 74 10.26 9.91 6.47
N VAL A 75 9.05 9.48 6.82
CA VAL A 75 8.83 8.65 8.01
C VAL A 75 9.58 7.32 7.89
N LEU A 76 9.52 6.67 6.72
CA LEU A 76 10.24 5.42 6.48
C LEU A 76 11.76 5.60 6.55
N ILE A 77 12.30 6.68 5.98
CA ILE A 77 13.73 7.01 6.07
C ILE A 77 14.13 7.25 7.52
N TYR A 78 13.33 8.00 8.28
CA TYR A 78 13.58 8.26 9.68
C TYR A 78 13.61 6.96 10.51
N LEU A 79 12.64 6.07 10.30
CA LEU A 79 12.58 4.76 10.96
C LEU A 79 13.71 3.80 10.55
N LEU A 80 14.33 4.02 9.38
CA LEU A 80 15.46 3.21 8.91
C LEU A 80 16.80 3.70 9.49
N LEU A 81 16.93 5.01 9.72
CA LEU A 81 18.17 5.63 10.19
C LEU A 81 18.25 5.82 11.71
N GLY A 82 17.11 5.79 12.40
CA GLY A 82 17.01 5.86 13.86
C GLY A 82 16.92 4.48 14.49
#